data_AF-A0A1V2P603-F1
#
_entry.id   AF-A0A1V2P603-F1
#
_cell.length_a   1.000
_cell.length_b   1.000
_cell.length_c   1.000
_cell.angle_alpha   90.00
_cell.angle_beta   90.00
_cell.angle_gamma   90.00
#
_symmetry.space_group_name_H-M   'P 1'
#
loop_
_entity.id
_entity.type
_entity.pdbx_description
1 polymer ?
#
loop_
_entity_poly.entity_id
_entity_poly.type
_entity_poly.pdbx_seq_one_letter_code
_entity_poly.pdbx_strand_id
1 'polypeptide(L)'
;MRNGSIATLVRVPAEGVTRGAILYVHGFADYFFQRHVAEHFTAQGYDFYAIDLRYCGRSLRDGDIPHFILDVSLYYEELDAAAEELRKDGHLRFTVMAHSTGGLITPLWLDARPTLPVDGLVLNSPWFELAEPRLARTVGTSLIRSVGGFYPRLELRKGLGGVYGESIHKDHHGEWDFDLRLKPLTAFPVLAGWLRAIRIGHAKLQAGLNVEAPVLVMHSSRSLLRTKTWTPAAMTADTVLDVADMVRFAPGLGHDVTVVEIADGMHDLFLSAEAVRTKALTEVDKWLAR
;
A
#
# COMPACT_ATOMS: atom_id res chain seq x y z
N MET A 1 -14.39 -8.85 -12.48
CA MET A 1 -14.80 -7.67 -11.68
C MET A 1 -15.69 -6.75 -12.52
N ARG A 2 -16.36 -5.77 -11.92
CA ARG A 2 -17.22 -4.79 -12.62
C ARG A 2 -16.51 -4.17 -13.82
N ASN A 3 -17.27 -3.82 -14.85
CA ASN A 3 -16.78 -3.24 -16.11
C ASN A 3 -15.72 -4.11 -16.81
N GLY A 4 -15.80 -5.43 -16.60
CA GLY A 4 -14.88 -6.39 -17.20
C GLY A 4 -13.47 -6.35 -16.64
N SER A 5 -13.18 -5.58 -15.58
CA SER A 5 -11.86 -5.49 -14.94
C SER A 5 -11.41 -6.83 -14.31
N ILE A 6 -10.10 -7.00 -14.14
CA ILE A 6 -9.47 -8.21 -13.58
C ILE A 6 -8.63 -7.85 -12.37
N ALA A 7 -8.44 -8.82 -11.49
CA ALA A 7 -7.44 -8.80 -10.45
C ALA A 7 -6.72 -10.15 -10.43
N THR A 8 -5.47 -10.13 -9.99
CA THR A 8 -4.60 -11.30 -9.96
C THR A 8 -4.26 -11.60 -8.51
N LEU A 9 -4.64 -12.77 -8.03
CA LEU A 9 -4.24 -13.26 -6.71
C LEU A 9 -3.09 -14.25 -6.90
N VAL A 10 -1.92 -13.95 -6.34
CA VAL A 10 -0.80 -14.89 -6.26
C VAL A 10 -0.77 -15.53 -4.88
N ARG A 11 -0.42 -16.82 -4.82
CA ARG A 11 -0.41 -17.62 -3.60
C ARG A 11 0.90 -18.37 -3.47
N VAL A 12 1.44 -18.41 -2.25
CA VAL A 12 2.54 -19.28 -1.84
C VAL A 12 2.09 -19.99 -0.56
N PRO A 13 1.79 -21.30 -0.60
CA PRO A 13 1.40 -22.04 0.60
C PRO A 13 2.60 -22.23 1.54
N ALA A 14 2.34 -22.30 2.85
CA ALA A 14 3.33 -22.76 3.81
C ALA A 14 3.57 -24.27 3.69
N GLU A 15 4.73 -24.72 4.17
CA GLU A 15 4.97 -26.16 4.32
C GLU A 15 4.31 -26.68 5.60
N GLY A 16 3.57 -27.79 5.50
CA GLY A 16 2.97 -28.45 6.67
C GLY A 16 1.65 -27.85 7.13
N VAL A 17 1.41 -27.83 8.45
CA VAL A 17 0.17 -27.33 9.05
C VAL A 17 0.22 -25.80 9.12
N THR A 18 -0.75 -25.15 8.48
CA THR A 18 -0.84 -23.69 8.44
C THR A 18 -1.27 -23.09 9.79
N ARG A 19 -0.67 -21.95 10.14
CA ARG A 19 -1.03 -21.08 11.29
C ARG A 19 -2.09 -20.04 10.93
N GLY A 20 -2.41 -19.89 9.64
CA GLY A 20 -3.32 -18.88 9.11
C GLY A 20 -2.83 -18.33 7.77
N ALA A 21 -3.49 -17.28 7.28
CA ALA A 21 -3.14 -16.64 6.02
C ALA A 21 -2.79 -15.16 6.17
N ILE A 22 -1.92 -14.68 5.27
CA ILE A 22 -1.62 -13.26 5.08
C ILE A 22 -2.09 -12.84 3.69
N LEU A 23 -2.89 -11.78 3.61
CA LEU A 23 -3.26 -11.11 2.36
C LEU A 23 -2.48 -9.79 2.23
N TYR A 24 -1.54 -9.74 1.29
CA TYR A 24 -0.75 -8.57 0.97
C TYR A 24 -1.39 -7.69 -0.11
N VAL A 25 -1.48 -6.37 0.15
CA VAL A 25 -2.04 -5.36 -0.76
C VAL A 25 -0.99 -4.30 -1.08
N HIS A 26 -0.65 -4.15 -2.36
CA HIS A 26 0.44 -3.28 -2.84
C HIS A 26 0.09 -1.78 -2.83
N GLY A 27 1.11 -0.94 -3.09
CA GLY A 27 0.99 0.52 -3.22
C GLY A 27 0.63 1.03 -4.63
N PHE A 28 0.68 2.35 -4.84
CA PHE A 28 0.54 2.93 -6.18
C PHE A 28 1.77 2.64 -7.06
N ALA A 29 1.56 2.42 -8.36
CA ALA A 29 2.58 1.99 -9.31
C ALA A 29 3.40 0.79 -8.78
N ASP A 30 2.68 -0.25 -8.35
CA ASP A 30 3.27 -1.39 -7.66
C ASP A 30 2.53 -2.69 -7.97
N TYR A 31 3.18 -3.80 -7.65
CA TYR A 31 2.64 -5.16 -7.67
C TYR A 31 3.46 -6.02 -6.70
N PHE A 32 2.97 -7.19 -6.30
CA PHE A 32 3.78 -8.02 -5.40
C PHE A 32 4.90 -8.77 -6.13
N PHE A 33 6.15 -8.40 -5.85
CA PHE A 33 7.38 -9.06 -6.30
C PHE A 33 8.32 -9.45 -5.14
N GLN A 34 7.95 -9.13 -3.90
CA GLN A 34 8.82 -9.25 -2.73
C GLN A 34 8.89 -10.69 -2.22
N ARG A 35 9.52 -11.57 -3.00
CA ARG A 35 9.63 -13.01 -2.71
C ARG A 35 10.11 -13.28 -1.28
N HIS A 36 11.11 -12.54 -0.81
CA HIS A 36 11.67 -12.71 0.53
C HIS A 36 10.63 -12.48 1.64
N VAL A 37 9.63 -11.60 1.45
CA VAL A 37 8.55 -11.37 2.42
C VAL A 37 7.61 -12.57 2.46
N ALA A 38 7.24 -13.10 1.29
CA ALA A 38 6.44 -14.33 1.23
C ALA A 38 7.17 -15.49 1.90
N GLU A 39 8.46 -15.70 1.57
CA GLU A 39 9.30 -16.75 2.16
C GLU A 39 9.46 -16.60 3.68
N HIS A 40 9.60 -15.37 4.19
CA HIS A 40 9.66 -15.09 5.62
C HIS A 40 8.41 -15.59 6.37
N PHE A 41 7.23 -15.34 5.82
CA PHE A 41 5.97 -15.74 6.46
C PHE A 41 5.59 -17.20 6.21
N THR A 42 5.88 -17.76 5.03
CA THR A 42 5.64 -19.18 4.77
C THR A 42 6.57 -20.07 5.61
N ALA A 43 7.83 -19.67 5.83
CA ALA A 43 8.74 -20.36 6.74
C ALA A 43 8.24 -20.36 8.20
N GLN A 44 7.39 -19.40 8.56
CA GLN A 44 6.75 -19.33 9.87
C GLN A 44 5.40 -20.05 9.93
N GLY A 45 4.93 -20.65 8.83
CA GLY A 45 3.68 -21.41 8.77
C GLY A 45 2.46 -20.63 8.28
N TYR A 46 2.60 -19.41 7.75
CA TYR A 46 1.47 -18.67 7.16
C TYR A 46 1.34 -18.94 5.66
N ASP A 47 0.14 -19.26 5.18
CA ASP A 47 -0.13 -19.23 3.74
C ASP A 47 -0.11 -17.76 3.28
N PHE A 48 0.71 -17.46 2.27
CA PHE A 48 0.90 -16.09 1.82
C PHE A 48 0.16 -15.83 0.51
N TYR A 49 -0.67 -14.80 0.51
CA TYR A 49 -1.41 -14.33 -0.65
C TYR A 49 -1.02 -12.88 -0.93
N ALA A 50 -0.94 -12.50 -2.20
CA ALA A 50 -0.83 -11.11 -2.58
C ALA A 50 -1.74 -10.81 -3.76
N ILE A 51 -2.38 -9.64 -3.74
CA ILE A 51 -3.32 -9.23 -4.77
C ILE A 51 -2.76 -8.07 -5.59
N ASP A 52 -2.71 -8.25 -6.91
CA ASP A 52 -2.55 -7.16 -7.87
C ASP A 52 -3.95 -6.62 -8.21
N LEU A 53 -4.26 -5.42 -7.70
CA LEU A 53 -5.56 -4.78 -7.86
C LEU A 53 -5.86 -4.44 -9.34
N ARG A 54 -7.12 -4.11 -9.66
CA ARG A 54 -7.50 -3.68 -11.01
C ARG A 54 -6.57 -2.60 -11.55
N TYR A 55 -6.19 -2.71 -12.82
CA TYR A 55 -5.32 -1.75 -13.50
C TYR A 55 -3.93 -1.60 -12.84
N CYS A 56 -3.46 -2.63 -12.14
CA CYS A 56 -2.16 -2.67 -11.47
C CYS A 56 -1.45 -3.99 -11.80
N GLY A 57 -0.11 -3.95 -11.87
CA GLY A 57 0.71 -5.16 -11.98
C GLY A 57 0.25 -6.11 -13.08
N ARG A 58 0.12 -7.40 -12.74
CA ARG A 58 -0.31 -8.47 -13.66
C ARG A 58 -1.78 -8.34 -14.11
N SER A 59 -2.52 -7.41 -13.53
CA SER A 59 -3.93 -7.17 -13.79
C SER A 59 -4.16 -6.01 -14.78
N LEU A 60 -3.08 -5.47 -15.36
CA LEU A 60 -3.11 -4.55 -16.50
C LEU A 60 -3.37 -5.31 -17.81
N ARG A 61 -4.27 -4.81 -18.64
CA ARG A 61 -4.52 -5.28 -20.01
C ARG A 61 -4.30 -4.17 -21.03
N ASP A 62 -4.14 -4.57 -22.29
CA ASP A 62 -4.03 -3.65 -23.41
C ASP A 62 -5.23 -2.70 -23.47
N GLY A 63 -4.94 -1.40 -23.50
CA GLY A 63 -5.95 -0.33 -23.49
C GLY A 63 -6.41 0.12 -22.10
N ASP A 64 -5.99 -0.55 -21.03
CA ASP A 64 -6.23 -0.07 -19.67
C ASP A 64 -5.47 1.23 -19.41
N ILE A 65 -6.05 2.08 -18.55
CA ILE A 65 -5.39 3.25 -18.00
C ILE A 65 -4.91 2.87 -16.59
N PRO A 66 -3.61 2.78 -16.32
CA PRO A 66 -3.08 2.33 -15.03
C PRO A 66 -3.68 3.09 -13.85
N HIS A 67 -4.06 2.34 -12.81
CA HIS A 67 -4.70 2.83 -11.59
C HIS A 67 -5.99 3.64 -11.77
N PHE A 68 -6.58 3.72 -12.96
CA PHE A 68 -7.71 4.62 -13.20
C PHE A 68 -8.99 4.14 -12.50
N ILE A 69 -9.27 4.77 -11.36
CA ILE A 69 -10.50 4.61 -10.58
C ILE A 69 -11.11 5.98 -10.27
N LEU A 70 -12.43 5.99 -10.05
CA LEU A 70 -13.17 7.19 -9.64
C LEU A 70 -13.70 7.13 -8.21
N ASP A 71 -13.57 5.97 -7.58
CA ASP A 71 -13.93 5.71 -6.19
C ASP A 71 -13.01 4.59 -5.66
N VAL A 72 -12.42 4.81 -4.48
CA VAL A 72 -11.57 3.83 -3.78
C VAL A 72 -12.36 2.58 -3.42
N SER A 73 -13.68 2.70 -3.19
CA SER A 73 -14.54 1.56 -2.88
C SER A 73 -14.63 0.52 -4.00
N LEU A 74 -14.23 0.88 -5.22
CA LEU A 74 -14.14 -0.08 -6.33
C LEU A 74 -13.17 -1.21 -6.00
N TYR A 75 -12.06 -0.94 -5.31
CA TYR A 75 -11.08 -1.95 -4.91
C TYR A 75 -11.63 -2.97 -3.90
N TYR A 76 -12.75 -2.66 -3.24
CA TYR A 76 -13.32 -3.60 -2.26
C TYR A 76 -13.85 -4.85 -2.94
N GLU A 77 -14.26 -4.77 -4.20
CA GLU A 77 -14.70 -5.95 -4.97
C GLU A 77 -13.58 -6.99 -5.06
N GLU A 78 -12.36 -6.54 -5.36
CA GLU A 78 -11.16 -7.39 -5.41
C GLU A 78 -10.77 -7.95 -4.04
N LEU A 79 -10.85 -7.12 -2.99
CA LEU A 79 -10.49 -7.52 -1.64
C LEU A 79 -11.50 -8.50 -1.04
N ASP A 80 -12.80 -8.27 -1.27
CA ASP A 80 -13.88 -9.19 -0.88
C ASP A 80 -13.71 -10.54 -1.62
N ALA A 81 -13.36 -10.50 -2.92
CA ALA A 81 -13.10 -11.72 -3.70
C ALA A 81 -11.84 -12.47 -3.21
N ALA A 82 -10.76 -11.78 -2.87
CA ALA A 82 -9.57 -12.42 -2.30
C ALA A 82 -9.87 -13.06 -0.93
N ALA A 83 -10.57 -12.36 -0.04
CA ALA A 83 -11.00 -12.91 1.24
C ALA A 83 -11.85 -14.19 1.06
N GLU A 84 -12.70 -14.23 0.03
CA GLU A 84 -13.47 -15.42 -0.33
C GLU A 84 -12.58 -16.58 -0.81
N GLU A 85 -11.54 -16.31 -1.61
CA GLU A 85 -10.57 -17.35 -2.01
C GLU A 85 -9.79 -17.90 -0.80
N LEU A 86 -9.34 -17.03 0.11
CA LEU A 86 -8.70 -17.45 1.37
C LEU A 86 -9.65 -18.36 2.17
N ARG A 87 -10.93 -18.01 2.25
CA ARG A 87 -11.96 -18.81 2.94
C ARG A 87 -12.18 -20.17 2.28
N LYS A 88 -12.19 -20.24 0.94
CA LYS A 88 -12.28 -21.52 0.20
C LYS A 88 -11.07 -22.41 0.45
N ASP A 89 -9.90 -21.81 0.65
CA ASP A 89 -8.68 -22.50 1.05
C ASP A 89 -8.67 -22.93 2.54
N GLY A 90 -9.74 -22.64 3.30
CA GLY A 90 -9.92 -23.07 4.68
C GLY A 90 -9.55 -22.02 5.73
N HIS A 91 -9.12 -20.82 5.32
CA HIS A 91 -8.74 -19.74 6.23
C HIS A 91 -9.98 -18.95 6.68
N LEU A 92 -10.53 -19.31 7.84
CA LEU A 92 -11.68 -18.62 8.44
C LEU A 92 -11.34 -17.23 9.01
N ARG A 93 -10.06 -17.01 9.32
CA ARG A 93 -9.49 -15.75 9.79
C ARG A 93 -8.15 -15.53 9.10
N PHE A 94 -7.77 -14.28 8.87
CA PHE A 94 -6.53 -13.93 8.18
C PHE A 94 -6.02 -12.56 8.59
N THR A 95 -4.73 -12.32 8.37
CA THR A 95 -4.10 -11.00 8.56
C THR A 95 -4.01 -10.27 7.23
N VAL A 96 -4.27 -8.96 7.24
CA VAL A 96 -4.06 -8.09 6.09
C VAL A 96 -2.74 -7.36 6.27
N MET A 97 -1.89 -7.38 5.24
CA MET A 97 -0.68 -6.58 5.18
C MET A 97 -0.78 -5.62 4.00
N ALA A 98 -0.47 -4.34 4.18
CA ALA A 98 -0.65 -3.37 3.11
C ALA A 98 0.45 -2.31 3.08
N HIS A 99 0.91 -1.98 1.87
CA HIS A 99 1.94 -0.99 1.64
C HIS A 99 1.37 0.29 1.02
N SER A 100 1.80 1.46 1.50
CA SER A 100 1.55 2.76 0.86
C SER A 100 0.06 2.99 0.54
N THR A 101 -0.32 3.04 -0.74
CA THR A 101 -1.73 3.21 -1.15
C THR A 101 -2.61 2.05 -0.69
N GLY A 102 -2.09 0.81 -0.64
CA GLY A 102 -2.77 -0.31 0.00
C GLY A 102 -3.14 0.03 1.45
N GLY A 103 -2.26 0.72 2.18
CA GLY A 103 -2.51 1.18 3.54
C GLY A 103 -3.50 2.35 3.67
N LEU A 104 -3.96 2.96 2.57
CA LEU A 104 -5.16 3.78 2.54
C LEU A 104 -6.41 2.93 2.26
N ILE A 105 -6.30 2.00 1.31
CA ILE A 105 -7.43 1.20 0.81
C ILE A 105 -7.92 0.22 1.88
N THR A 106 -7.01 -0.51 2.54
CA THR A 106 -7.38 -1.60 3.45
C THR A 106 -8.03 -1.12 4.75
N PRO A 107 -7.64 -0.02 5.41
CA PRO A 107 -8.42 0.50 6.54
C PRO A 107 -9.83 0.91 6.13
N LEU A 108 -9.99 1.59 4.99
CA LEU A 108 -11.30 2.02 4.49
C LEU A 108 -12.19 0.82 4.10
N TRP A 109 -11.58 -0.26 3.61
CA TRP A 109 -12.25 -1.51 3.32
C TRP A 109 -12.74 -2.19 4.59
N LEU A 110 -11.89 -2.30 5.61
CA LEU A 110 -12.24 -2.94 6.89
C LEU A 110 -13.27 -2.14 7.69
N ASP A 111 -13.18 -0.81 7.69
CA ASP A 111 -14.20 0.08 8.24
C ASP A 111 -15.58 -0.18 7.60
N ALA A 112 -15.61 -0.46 6.29
CA ALA A 112 -16.82 -0.79 5.56
C ALA A 112 -17.25 -2.27 5.69
N ARG A 113 -16.49 -3.12 6.39
CA ARG A 113 -16.82 -4.53 6.68
C ARG A 113 -16.45 -4.89 8.14
N PRO A 114 -17.13 -4.32 9.13
CA PRO A 114 -16.80 -4.56 10.55
C PRO A 114 -16.96 -6.02 10.97
N THR A 115 -17.70 -6.84 10.21
CA THR A 115 -17.89 -8.27 10.47
C THR A 115 -16.90 -9.17 9.74
N LEU A 116 -15.98 -8.62 8.93
CA LEU A 116 -14.99 -9.43 8.23
C LEU A 116 -13.97 -9.97 9.25
N PRO A 117 -13.71 -11.29 9.30
CA PRO A 117 -12.93 -11.91 10.36
C PRO A 117 -11.41 -11.73 10.12
N VAL A 118 -10.93 -10.50 10.24
CA VAL A 118 -9.50 -10.16 10.12
C VAL A 118 -8.84 -10.19 11.50
N ASP A 119 -7.73 -10.93 11.61
CA ASP A 119 -6.94 -11.06 12.85
C ASP A 119 -6.11 -9.82 13.17
N GLY A 120 -5.71 -9.09 12.14
CA GLY A 120 -4.86 -7.92 12.28
C GLY A 120 -4.63 -7.21 10.96
N LEU A 121 -4.28 -5.92 11.05
CA LEU A 121 -3.92 -5.08 9.92
C LEU A 121 -2.50 -4.53 10.10
N VAL A 122 -1.57 -4.98 9.27
CA VAL A 122 -0.19 -4.48 9.21
C VAL A 122 -0.06 -3.45 8.09
N LEU A 123 0.30 -2.22 8.44
CA LEU A 123 0.46 -1.11 7.52
C LEU A 123 1.94 -0.73 7.41
N ASN A 124 2.55 -0.98 6.25
CA ASN A 124 3.91 -0.61 5.91
C ASN A 124 3.90 0.75 5.16
N SER A 125 4.36 1.80 5.84
CA SER A 125 4.42 3.18 5.33
C SER A 125 3.12 3.65 4.65
N PRO A 126 1.98 3.65 5.37
CA PRO A 126 0.67 3.86 4.76
C PRO A 126 0.42 5.29 4.29
N TRP A 127 -0.32 5.43 3.20
CA TRP A 127 -0.55 6.73 2.56
C TRP A 127 -1.73 7.52 3.15
N PHE A 128 -1.52 8.22 4.26
CA PHE A 128 -2.59 8.96 4.96
C PHE A 128 -2.81 10.41 4.49
N GLU A 129 -1.87 10.99 3.74
CA GLU A 129 -1.98 12.37 3.24
C GLU A 129 -1.06 12.61 2.03
N LEU A 130 -1.39 13.63 1.22
CA LEU A 130 -0.54 14.11 0.13
C LEU A 130 0.69 14.85 0.68
N ALA A 131 1.87 14.50 0.17
CA ALA A 131 3.16 15.16 0.46
C ALA A 131 3.27 16.64 -0.04
N GLU A 132 2.16 17.26 -0.45
CA GLU A 132 2.10 18.65 -0.91
C GLU A 132 2.08 19.65 0.25
N PRO A 133 2.58 20.90 0.09
CA PRO A 133 2.47 21.93 1.11
C PRO A 133 1.02 22.24 1.50
N ARG A 134 0.73 22.44 2.81
CA ARG A 134 -0.63 22.66 3.36
C ARG A 134 -1.46 23.72 2.63
N LEU A 135 -0.85 24.80 2.13
CA LEU A 135 -1.55 25.87 1.40
C LEU A 135 -2.06 25.44 0.01
N ALA A 136 -1.34 24.55 -0.69
CA ALA A 136 -1.78 23.98 -1.96
C ALA A 136 -2.93 22.97 -1.76
N ARG A 137 -3.01 22.36 -0.57
CA ARG A 137 -4.03 21.35 -0.23
C ARG A 137 -5.44 21.94 -0.29
N THR A 138 -5.70 23.10 0.31
CA THR A 138 -7.05 23.67 0.45
C THR A 138 -7.62 24.21 -0.85
N VAL A 139 -6.83 24.98 -1.61
CA VAL A 139 -7.25 25.56 -2.91
C VAL A 139 -7.41 24.46 -3.98
N GLY A 140 -6.57 23.42 -3.94
CA GLY A 140 -6.68 22.28 -4.85
C GLY A 140 -7.94 21.43 -4.63
N THR A 141 -8.44 21.28 -3.39
CA THR A 141 -9.54 20.33 -3.10
C THR A 141 -10.83 20.67 -3.83
N SER A 142 -11.25 21.94 -3.80
CA SER A 142 -12.51 22.37 -4.41
C SER A 142 -12.43 22.34 -5.94
N LEU A 143 -11.29 22.73 -6.52
CA LEU A 143 -11.07 22.68 -7.96
C LEU A 143 -11.00 21.22 -8.46
N ILE A 144 -10.30 20.34 -7.75
CA ILE A 144 -10.18 18.90 -8.08
C ILE A 144 -11.53 18.19 -7.93
N ARG A 145 -12.38 18.57 -6.97
CA ARG A 145 -13.72 17.99 -6.81
C ARG A 145 -14.61 18.25 -8.03
N SER A 146 -14.56 19.45 -8.59
CA SER A 146 -15.32 19.82 -9.79
C SER A 146 -14.65 19.29 -11.07
N VAL A 147 -13.36 19.56 -11.28
CA VAL A 147 -12.62 19.14 -12.49
C VAL A 147 -12.49 17.63 -12.59
N GLY A 148 -12.18 16.93 -11.48
CA GLY A 148 -12.08 15.46 -11.48
C GLY A 148 -13.41 14.75 -11.71
N GLY A 149 -14.55 15.44 -11.51
CA GLY A 149 -15.87 14.93 -11.86
C GLY A 149 -16.20 15.06 -13.35
N PHE A 150 -15.88 16.21 -13.97
CA PHE A 150 -16.20 16.49 -15.37
C PHE A 150 -15.12 16.05 -16.37
N TYR A 151 -13.85 16.06 -15.95
CA TYR A 151 -12.67 15.71 -16.76
C TYR A 151 -11.78 14.70 -16.03
N PRO A 152 -12.29 13.49 -15.71
CA PRO A 152 -11.57 12.54 -14.87
C PRO A 152 -10.24 12.04 -15.48
N ARG A 153 -10.13 12.06 -16.81
CA ARG A 153 -8.93 11.64 -17.55
C ARG A 153 -7.90 12.75 -17.77
N LEU A 154 -8.10 13.94 -17.20
CA LEU A 154 -7.12 15.02 -17.27
C LEU A 154 -5.85 14.61 -16.51
N GLU A 155 -4.71 14.62 -17.20
CA GLU A 155 -3.40 14.41 -16.60
C GLU A 155 -2.97 15.65 -15.81
N LEU A 156 -2.81 15.51 -14.49
CA LEU A 156 -2.33 16.57 -13.60
C LEU A 156 -0.81 16.54 -13.43
N ARG A 157 -0.21 15.35 -13.52
CA ARG A 157 1.23 15.14 -13.48
C ARG A 157 1.60 14.00 -14.42
N LYS A 158 2.68 14.17 -15.18
CA LYS A 158 3.17 13.15 -16.13
C LYS A 158 3.75 11.90 -15.46
N GLY A 159 4.06 11.96 -14.17
CA GLY A 159 4.53 10.85 -13.34
C GLY A 159 5.01 11.32 -11.96
N LEU A 160 5.28 10.39 -11.05
CA LEU A 160 5.96 10.67 -9.77
C LEU A 160 7.45 10.35 -9.90
N GLY A 161 8.31 11.21 -9.31
CA GLY A 161 9.75 11.24 -9.57
C GLY A 161 10.47 9.90 -9.36
N GLY A 162 11.56 9.70 -10.11
CA GLY A 162 12.29 8.42 -10.19
C GLY A 162 13.12 8.06 -8.97
N VAL A 163 13.37 8.98 -8.02
CA VAL A 163 14.29 8.76 -6.88
C VAL A 163 13.96 7.49 -6.10
N TYR A 164 12.68 7.23 -5.82
CA TYR A 164 12.29 6.02 -5.11
C TYR A 164 12.54 4.77 -5.96
N GLY A 165 12.11 4.75 -7.22
CA GLY A 165 12.35 3.64 -8.14
C GLY A 165 13.83 3.32 -8.33
N GLU A 166 14.66 4.36 -8.50
CA GLU A 166 16.12 4.26 -8.60
C GLU A 166 16.77 3.71 -7.32
N SER A 167 16.18 3.98 -6.15
CA SER A 167 16.69 3.50 -4.86
C SER A 167 16.43 2.01 -4.63
N ILE A 168 15.44 1.42 -5.32
CA ILE A 168 15.07 0.01 -5.10
C ILE A 168 15.50 -0.91 -6.24
N HIS A 169 15.57 -0.45 -7.48
CA HIS A 169 15.85 -1.32 -8.63
C HIS A 169 17.34 -1.65 -8.76
N LYS A 170 17.66 -2.92 -9.05
CA LYS A 170 19.03 -3.45 -9.17
C LYS A 170 19.88 -2.79 -10.26
N ASP A 171 19.26 -2.30 -11.34
CA ASP A 171 19.97 -1.64 -12.44
C ASP A 171 20.31 -0.18 -12.12
N HIS A 172 19.99 0.28 -10.90
CA HIS A 172 20.26 1.62 -10.39
C HIS A 172 21.05 1.54 -9.06
N HIS A 173 20.43 1.92 -7.94
CA HIS A 173 21.08 1.99 -6.64
C HIS A 173 20.57 0.96 -5.63
N GLY A 174 19.52 0.22 -5.98
CA GLY A 174 18.94 -0.82 -5.15
C GLY A 174 19.46 -2.21 -5.50
N GLU A 175 18.80 -3.22 -4.95
CA GLU A 175 19.16 -4.64 -5.12
C GLU A 175 18.01 -5.48 -5.67
N TRP A 176 16.83 -4.89 -5.87
CA TRP A 176 15.62 -5.62 -6.22
C TRP A 176 15.41 -5.69 -7.72
N ASP A 177 15.10 -6.89 -8.21
CA ASP A 177 14.78 -7.16 -9.60
C ASP A 177 13.25 -7.25 -9.77
N PHE A 178 12.66 -6.35 -10.54
CA PHE A 178 11.22 -6.35 -10.81
C PHE A 178 10.93 -5.90 -12.25
N ASP A 179 9.79 -6.33 -12.78
CA ASP A 179 9.41 -6.05 -14.16
C ASP A 179 9.00 -4.57 -14.32
N LEU A 180 9.84 -3.80 -15.00
CA LEU A 180 9.62 -2.38 -15.25
C LEU A 180 8.38 -2.09 -16.12
N ARG A 181 7.83 -3.08 -16.82
CA ARG A 181 6.55 -2.93 -17.55
C ARG A 181 5.36 -2.92 -16.61
N LEU A 182 5.47 -3.62 -15.48
CA LEU A 182 4.43 -3.72 -14.44
C LEU A 182 4.61 -2.63 -13.37
N LYS A 183 5.86 -2.30 -13.06
CA LYS A 183 6.26 -1.28 -12.08
C LYS A 183 7.33 -0.35 -12.69
N PRO A 184 6.93 0.75 -13.34
CA PRO A 184 7.90 1.68 -13.91
C PRO A 184 8.64 2.45 -12.80
N LEU A 185 9.91 2.82 -13.07
CA LEU A 185 10.73 3.60 -12.12
C LEU A 185 10.14 4.98 -11.83
N THR A 186 9.61 5.62 -12.87
CA THR A 186 8.79 6.81 -12.76
C THR A 186 7.34 6.36 -12.76
N ALA A 187 6.61 6.64 -11.69
CA ALA A 187 5.23 6.18 -11.55
C ALA A 187 4.33 6.72 -12.67
N PHE A 188 3.22 6.03 -12.93
CA PHE A 188 2.22 6.42 -13.93
C PHE A 188 1.69 7.85 -13.74
N PRO A 189 1.16 8.48 -14.82
CA PRO A 189 0.53 9.79 -14.72
C PRO A 189 -0.56 9.85 -13.65
N VAL A 190 -0.62 10.98 -12.94
CA VAL A 190 -1.66 11.24 -11.94
C VAL A 190 -2.86 11.88 -12.64
N LEU A 191 -3.98 11.17 -12.68
CA LEU A 191 -5.22 11.63 -13.30
C LEU A 191 -6.12 12.35 -12.30
N ALA A 192 -6.87 13.35 -12.76
CA ALA A 192 -7.74 14.16 -11.91
C ALA A 192 -8.83 13.36 -11.20
N GLY A 193 -9.45 12.40 -11.88
CA GLY A 193 -10.47 11.52 -11.30
C GLY A 193 -9.90 10.61 -10.20
N TRP A 194 -8.72 10.04 -10.45
CA TRP A 194 -8.01 9.21 -9.46
C TRP A 194 -7.62 10.05 -8.23
N LEU A 195 -7.01 11.22 -8.43
CA LEU A 195 -6.62 12.08 -7.31
C LEU A 195 -7.84 12.51 -6.49
N ARG A 196 -8.97 12.82 -7.14
CA ARG A 196 -10.23 13.10 -6.44
C ARG A 196 -10.67 11.92 -5.57
N ALA A 197 -10.63 10.70 -6.09
CA ALA A 197 -11.00 9.49 -5.35
C ALA A 197 -10.11 9.28 -4.12
N ILE A 198 -8.78 9.42 -4.29
CA ILE A 198 -7.80 9.34 -3.19
C ILE A 198 -8.09 10.39 -2.11
N ARG A 199 -8.34 11.65 -2.50
CA ARG A 199 -8.62 12.72 -1.52
C ARG A 199 -9.92 12.51 -0.74
N ILE A 200 -10.91 11.86 -1.34
CA ILE A 200 -12.13 11.43 -0.63
C ILE A 200 -11.77 10.33 0.38
N GLY A 201 -10.94 9.37 0.01
CA GLY A 201 -10.42 8.34 0.91
C GLY A 201 -9.64 8.93 2.09
N HIS A 202 -8.69 9.83 1.83
CA HIS A 202 -7.96 10.56 2.88
C HIS A 202 -8.90 11.30 3.82
N ALA A 203 -9.89 12.03 3.29
CA ALA A 203 -10.84 12.75 4.13
C ALA A 203 -11.64 11.83 5.07
N LYS A 204 -12.01 10.61 4.63
CA LYS A 204 -12.65 9.61 5.49
C LYS A 204 -11.68 9.11 6.56
N LEU A 205 -10.48 8.68 6.17
CA LEU A 205 -9.46 8.18 7.09
C LEU A 205 -9.10 9.19 8.17
N GLN A 206 -8.88 10.45 7.76
CA GLN A 206 -8.49 11.55 8.65
C GLN A 206 -9.64 11.99 9.59
N ALA A 207 -10.89 11.68 9.25
CA ALA A 207 -12.04 11.90 10.13
C ALA A 207 -12.16 10.82 11.22
N GLY A 208 -11.37 9.75 11.12
CA GLY A 208 -11.44 8.57 11.96
C GLY A 208 -12.18 7.43 11.27
N LEU A 209 -11.70 6.22 11.50
CA LEU A 209 -12.28 4.95 11.08
C LEU A 209 -12.54 4.09 12.32
N ASN A 210 -13.34 3.06 12.13
CA ASN A 210 -13.60 2.05 13.14
C ASN A 210 -13.15 0.67 12.62
N VAL A 211 -11.85 0.52 12.38
CA VAL A 211 -11.26 -0.79 12.08
C VAL A 211 -11.29 -1.62 13.37
N GLU A 212 -12.04 -2.72 13.33
CA GLU A 212 -12.25 -3.61 14.48
C GLU A 212 -11.02 -4.47 14.81
N ALA A 213 -10.20 -4.78 13.81
CA ALA A 213 -8.98 -5.56 14.01
C ALA A 213 -7.85 -4.70 14.61
N PRO A 214 -6.96 -5.27 15.45
CA PRO A 214 -5.73 -4.61 15.87
C PRO A 214 -4.92 -4.11 14.67
N VAL A 215 -4.34 -2.91 14.77
CA VAL A 215 -3.57 -2.28 13.69
C VAL A 215 -2.12 -2.05 14.10
N LEU A 216 -1.18 -2.50 13.28
CA LEU A 216 0.22 -2.13 13.35
C LEU A 216 0.55 -1.14 12.24
N VAL A 217 0.96 0.08 12.60
CA VAL A 217 1.49 1.08 11.66
C VAL A 217 3.00 1.15 11.78
N MET A 218 3.71 0.83 10.71
CA MET A 218 5.15 1.00 10.61
C MET A 218 5.50 2.12 9.66
N HIS A 219 6.53 2.89 10.00
CA HIS A 219 7.02 3.98 9.16
C HIS A 219 8.54 4.16 9.31
N SER A 220 9.17 4.83 8.33
CA SER A 220 10.56 5.27 8.45
C SER A 220 10.72 6.31 9.56
N SER A 221 11.90 6.40 10.16
CA SER A 221 12.27 7.45 11.12
C SER A 221 12.21 8.89 10.59
N ARG A 222 12.32 9.08 9.26
CA ARG A 222 12.31 10.43 8.68
C ARG A 222 11.87 10.41 7.23
N SER A 223 11.37 11.56 6.76
CA SER A 223 11.08 11.79 5.34
C SER A 223 12.16 12.61 4.65
N LEU A 224 12.42 12.31 3.38
CA LEU A 224 13.26 13.08 2.46
C LEU A 224 12.42 13.48 1.24
N LEU A 225 11.50 14.42 1.46
CA LEU A 225 10.53 14.83 0.43
C LEU A 225 11.11 15.83 -0.55
N ARG A 226 10.53 15.85 -1.76
CA ARG A 226 10.80 16.84 -2.83
C ARG A 226 12.20 16.76 -3.45
N THR A 227 12.99 15.76 -3.09
CA THR A 227 14.24 15.43 -3.76
C THR A 227 13.96 15.02 -5.21
N LYS A 228 14.59 15.69 -6.16
CA LYS A 228 14.42 15.43 -7.61
C LYS A 228 15.53 14.55 -8.19
N THR A 229 16.64 14.41 -7.47
CA THR A 229 17.84 13.70 -7.92
C THR A 229 18.27 12.78 -6.81
N TRP A 230 18.63 11.56 -7.16
CA TRP A 230 19.06 10.58 -6.17
C TRP A 230 20.29 11.04 -5.39
N THR A 231 20.32 10.73 -4.10
CA THR A 231 21.48 10.85 -3.21
C THR A 231 21.46 9.66 -2.25
N PRO A 232 22.59 9.28 -1.62
CA PRO A 232 22.62 8.17 -0.65
C PRO A 232 21.62 8.33 0.50
N ALA A 233 21.21 9.55 0.83
CA ALA A 233 20.20 9.82 1.85
C ALA A 233 18.80 9.28 1.50
N ALA A 234 18.52 8.98 0.22
CA ALA A 234 17.29 8.35 -0.25
C ALA A 234 17.18 6.87 0.18
N MET A 235 18.31 6.23 0.50
CA MET A 235 18.34 4.84 0.96
C MET A 235 18.02 4.69 2.47
N THR A 236 17.83 5.80 3.18
CA THR A 236 17.67 5.84 4.65
C THR A 236 16.54 6.76 5.10
N ALA A 237 15.57 7.03 4.21
CA ALA A 237 14.41 7.87 4.50
C ALA A 237 13.24 7.55 3.58
N ASP A 238 12.03 7.89 4.02
CA ASP A 238 10.87 7.88 3.14
C ASP A 238 10.93 9.06 2.14
N THR A 239 11.20 8.77 0.87
CA THR A 239 11.26 9.77 -0.20
C THR A 239 9.91 10.11 -0.82
N VAL A 240 8.84 9.41 -0.43
CA VAL A 240 7.52 9.46 -1.06
C VAL A 240 6.53 10.18 -0.15
N LEU A 241 6.50 9.83 1.14
CA LEU A 241 5.48 10.23 2.09
C LEU A 241 6.03 10.91 3.34
N ASP A 242 5.20 11.77 3.94
CA ASP A 242 5.51 12.44 5.20
C ASP A 242 5.19 11.51 6.39
N VAL A 243 6.22 11.05 7.10
CA VAL A 243 6.08 10.16 8.26
C VAL A 243 5.31 10.84 9.39
N ALA A 244 5.34 12.17 9.47
CA ALA A 244 4.58 12.91 10.48
C ALA A 244 3.07 12.81 10.24
N ASP A 245 2.63 12.75 8.97
CA ASP A 245 1.22 12.54 8.64
C ASP A 245 0.79 11.09 8.99
N MET A 246 1.68 10.10 8.83
CA MET A 246 1.40 8.71 9.26
C MET A 246 1.16 8.63 10.77
N VAL A 247 2.08 9.16 11.57
CA VAL A 247 1.99 9.19 13.03
C VAL A 247 0.77 9.98 13.50
N ARG A 248 0.46 11.09 12.85
CA ARG A 248 -0.66 11.96 13.21
C ARG A 248 -2.02 11.27 13.06
N PHE A 249 -2.22 10.52 11.98
CA PHE A 249 -3.53 9.93 11.68
C PHE A 249 -3.69 8.48 12.13
N ALA A 250 -2.59 7.77 12.44
CA ALA A 250 -2.63 6.39 12.92
C ALA A 250 -3.60 6.15 14.10
N PRO A 251 -3.62 6.97 15.18
CA PRO A 251 -4.52 6.73 16.30
C PRO A 251 -6.01 6.80 15.95
N GLY A 252 -6.37 7.38 14.80
CA GLY A 252 -7.75 7.49 14.34
C GLY A 252 -8.26 6.27 13.57
N LEU A 253 -7.45 5.22 13.36
CA LEU A 253 -7.84 4.07 12.54
C LEU A 253 -8.78 3.09 13.25
N GLY A 254 -8.70 2.99 14.57
CA GLY A 254 -9.44 2.02 15.37
C GLY A 254 -9.08 2.15 16.85
N HIS A 255 -9.53 1.20 17.67
CA HIS A 255 -9.36 1.25 19.12
C HIS A 255 -8.03 0.64 19.62
N ASP A 256 -7.40 -0.23 18.82
CA ASP A 256 -6.11 -0.85 19.11
C ASP A 256 -5.13 -0.57 17.96
N VAL A 257 -4.28 0.45 18.17
CA VAL A 257 -3.29 0.87 17.19
C VAL A 257 -1.91 0.94 17.83
N THR A 258 -0.98 0.15 17.30
CA THR A 258 0.45 0.21 17.62
C THR A 258 1.19 0.95 16.51
N VAL A 259 2.01 1.93 16.85
CA VAL A 259 2.86 2.65 15.89
C VAL A 259 4.33 2.33 16.16
N VAL A 260 5.07 1.93 15.13
CA VAL A 260 6.48 1.55 15.22
C VAL A 260 7.32 2.32 14.21
N GLU A 261 8.34 3.01 14.72
CA GLU A 261 9.33 3.66 13.90
C GLU A 261 10.48 2.70 13.54
N ILE A 262 10.83 2.64 12.26
CA ILE A 262 11.98 1.92 11.76
C ILE A 262 13.07 2.91 11.34
N ALA A 263 14.14 2.95 12.15
CA ALA A 263 15.35 3.71 11.85
C ALA A 263 15.91 3.34 10.47
N ASP A 264 16.31 4.37 9.71
CA ASP A 264 16.89 4.25 8.37
C ASP A 264 16.01 3.51 7.34
N GLY A 265 14.69 3.41 7.59
CA GLY A 265 13.72 2.88 6.64
C GLY A 265 13.65 3.70 5.35
N MET A 266 13.59 3.02 4.20
CA MET A 266 13.09 3.60 2.96
C MET A 266 11.55 3.74 3.00
N HIS A 267 10.94 4.20 1.90
CA HIS A 267 9.48 4.23 1.81
C HIS A 267 8.85 2.85 2.01
N ASP A 268 9.28 1.83 1.27
CA ASP A 268 8.92 0.46 1.61
C ASP A 268 9.96 -0.14 2.57
N LEU A 269 9.53 -0.40 3.81
CA LEU A 269 10.40 -0.90 4.86
C LEU A 269 10.96 -2.29 4.57
N PHE A 270 10.22 -3.13 3.84
CA PHE A 270 10.66 -4.47 3.47
C PHE A 270 11.64 -4.46 2.29
N LEU A 271 11.67 -3.38 1.51
CA LEU A 271 12.68 -3.18 0.45
C LEU A 271 13.92 -2.43 0.95
N SER A 272 13.96 -2.04 2.22
CA SER A 272 15.10 -1.35 2.83
C SER A 272 16.35 -2.26 2.90
N ALA A 273 17.51 -1.67 3.21
CA ALA A 273 18.75 -2.41 3.44
C ALA A 273 18.54 -3.56 4.44
N GLU A 274 19.34 -4.64 4.33
CA GLU A 274 19.06 -5.92 5.00
C GLU A 274 18.77 -5.78 6.50
N ALA A 275 19.65 -5.13 7.25
CA ALA A 275 19.44 -4.91 8.68
C ALA A 275 18.12 -4.18 9.01
N VAL A 276 17.69 -3.27 8.14
CA VAL A 276 16.48 -2.47 8.30
C VAL A 276 15.24 -3.29 8.00
N ARG A 277 15.20 -4.03 6.87
CA ARG A 277 14.05 -4.89 6.54
C ARG A 277 13.90 -6.06 7.50
N THR A 278 15.01 -6.64 7.98
CA THR A 278 14.99 -7.69 9.01
C THR A 278 14.39 -7.17 10.30
N LYS A 279 14.75 -5.94 10.71
CA LYS A 279 14.14 -5.29 11.87
C LYS A 279 12.64 -5.06 11.65
N ALA A 280 12.23 -4.54 10.50
CA ALA A 280 10.82 -4.32 10.19
C ALA A 280 10.00 -5.61 10.24
N LEU A 281 10.47 -6.69 9.59
CA LEU A 281 9.82 -8.01 9.64
C LEU A 281 9.77 -8.57 11.06
N THR A 282 10.84 -8.41 11.85
CA THR A 282 10.87 -8.81 13.26
C THR A 282 9.82 -8.09 14.10
N GLU A 283 9.57 -6.80 13.86
CA GLU A 283 8.51 -6.06 14.56
C GLU A 283 7.12 -6.56 14.18
N VAL A 284 6.92 -6.96 12.91
CA VAL A 284 5.68 -7.65 12.50
C VAL A 284 5.53 -8.99 13.22
N ASP A 285 6.57 -9.82 13.25
CA ASP A 285 6.53 -11.14 13.91
C ASP A 285 6.18 -11.01 15.40
N LYS A 286 6.85 -10.09 16.09
CA LYS A 286 6.58 -9.80 17.52
C LYS A 286 5.17 -9.31 17.76
N TRP A 287 4.57 -8.61 16.80
CA TRP A 287 3.22 -8.09 16.91
C TRP A 287 2.18 -9.18 16.63
N LEU A 288 2.40 -10.03 15.61
CA LEU A 288 1.55 -11.18 15.28
C LEU A 288 1.55 -12.26 16.36
N ALA A 289 2.57 -12.30 17.20
CA ALA A 289 2.67 -13.25 18.31
C ALA A 289 1.96 -12.81 19.60
N ARG A 290 1.35 -11.62 19.64
CA ARG A 290 0.68 -11.07 20.82
C ARG A 290 -0.72 -11.61 21.04
#